data_AF-A0A9X3SI24-F1
#
_entry.id   AF-A0A9X3SI24-F1
#
_cell.length_a   1.000
_cell.length_b   1.000
_cell.length_c   1.000
_cell.angle_alpha   90.00
_cell.angle_beta   90.00
_cell.angle_gamma   90.00
#
_symmetry.space_group_name_H-M   'P 1'
#
loop_
_entity.id
_entity.type
_entity.pdbx_description
1 polymer ?
#
loop_
_entity_poly.entity_id
_entity_poly.type
_entity_poly.pdbx_seq_one_letter_code
_entity_poly.pdbx_strand_id
1 'polypeptide(L)' 'MVNTVLSVIQVFFAVGVIFLVLLHSGKDAGMSGAFGVGVAGGTSGGSLMEKNLDRWTIIFAVLFVANTMAILLT' A
#
# COMPACT_ATOMS: atom_id res chain seq x y z
N MET A 1 -27.69 7.02 9.62
CA MET A 1 -27.23 7.97 8.58
C MET A 1 -25.71 8.09 8.57
N VAL A 2 -25.07 8.36 9.72
CA VAL A 2 -23.61 8.47 9.84
C VAL A 2 -22.83 7.17 9.52
N ASN A 3 -23.32 6.00 9.95
CA ASN A 3 -22.66 4.71 9.65
C ASN A 3 -22.59 4.40 8.14
N THR A 4 -23.57 4.83 7.35
CA THR A 4 -23.58 4.62 5.89
C THR A 4 -22.45 5.40 5.22
N VAL A 5 -22.26 6.66 5.61
CA VAL A 5 -21.19 7.52 5.07
C VAL A 5 -19.82 6.97 5.46
N LEU A 6 -19.65 6.59 6.73
CA LEU A 6 -18.39 6.00 7.22
C LEU A 6 -18.08 4.67 6.53
N SER A 7 -19.10 3.82 6.29
CA SER A 7 -18.93 2.53 5.63
C SER A 7 -18.55 2.66 4.15
N VAL A 8 -19.10 3.64 3.43
CA VAL A 8 -18.66 3.93 2.05
C VAL A 8 -17.20 4.38 2.03
N ILE A 9 -16.81 5.29 2.92
CA ILE A 9 -15.42 5.77 3.05
C ILE A 9 -14.47 4.62 3.39
N GLN A 10 -14.90 3.71 4.26
CA GLN A 10 -14.14 2.52 4.65
C GLN A 10 -13.82 1.61 3.45
N VAL A 11 -14.77 1.44 2.53
CA VAL A 11 -14.56 0.64 1.31
C VAL A 11 -13.47 1.27 0.44
N PHE A 12 -13.45 2.60 0.31
CA PHE A 12 -12.39 3.29 -0.43
C PHE A 12 -11.00 3.09 0.21
N PHE A 13 -10.90 3.20 1.54
CA PHE A 13 -9.66 2.91 2.25
C PHE A 13 -9.22 1.45 2.11
N ALA A 14 -10.16 0.49 2.15
CA ALA A 14 -9.88 -0.93 1.96
C ALA A 14 -9.25 -1.18 0.58
N VAL A 15 -9.87 -0.65 -0.48
CA VAL A 15 -9.36 -0.78 -1.85
C VAL A 15 -7.98 -0.14 -1.98
N GLY A 16 -7.78 1.04 -1.39
CA GLY A 16 -6.48 1.73 -1.39
C GLY A 16 -5.37 0.91 -0.72
N VAL A 17 -5.63 0.32 0.45
CA VAL A 17 -4.68 -0.54 1.16
C VAL A 17 -4.39 -1.81 0.36
N ILE A 18 -5.42 -2.48 -0.17
CA ILE A 18 -5.24 -3.68 -0.99
C ILE A 18 -4.36 -3.36 -2.21
N PHE A 19 -4.62 -2.25 -2.89
CA PHE A 19 -3.81 -1.83 -4.03
C PHE A 19 -2.34 -1.58 -3.65
N LEU A 20 -2.10 -0.84 -2.57
CA LEU A 20 -0.75 -0.55 -2.05
C LEU A 20 0.01 -1.82 -1.64
N VAL A 21 -0.68 -2.79 -1.03
CA VAL A 21 -0.09 -4.09 -0.63
C VAL A 21 0.20 -4.96 -1.85
N LEU A 22 -0.69 -5.00 -2.85
CA LEU A 22 -0.42 -5.75 -4.09
C LEU A 22 0.78 -5.17 -4.86
N LEU A 23 0.96 -3.85 -4.81
CA LEU A 23 2.12 -3.19 -5.42
C LEU A 23 3.44 -3.58 -4.73
N HIS A 24 3.41 -3.94 -3.43
CA HIS A 24 4.56 -4.58 -2.76
C HIS A 24 4.83 -6.00 -3.30
N SER A 25 3.78 -6.79 -3.57
CA SER A 25 3.94 -8.16 -4.08
C SER A 25 4.39 -8.21 -5.55
N GLY A 26 3.88 -7.31 -6.40
CA GLY A 26 4.31 -7.19 -7.80
C GLY A 26 5.78 -6.75 -7.95
N LYS A 27 6.31 -6.02 -6.97
CA LYS A 27 7.73 -5.67 -6.85
C LYS A 27 8.58 -6.92 -6.58
N ASP A 28 8.15 -7.79 -5.68
CA ASP A 28 8.87 -9.02 -5.31
C ASP A 28 8.81 -10.10 -6.41
N ALA A 29 7.76 -10.07 -7.25
CA ALA A 29 7.58 -11.00 -8.36
C ALA A 29 8.31 -10.61 -9.66
N GLY A 30 8.66 -9.33 -9.87
CA GLY A 30 8.88 -8.79 -11.22
C GLY A 30 10.23 -8.13 -11.55
N MET A 31 11.01 -7.65 -10.57
CA MET A 31 12.23 -6.88 -10.90
C MET A 31 13.54 -7.69 -10.89
N SER A 32 13.56 -8.89 -10.29
CA SER A 32 14.74 -9.77 -10.31
C SER A 32 14.81 -10.65 -11.57
N GLY A 33 13.65 -11.01 -12.15
CA GLY A 33 13.57 -11.92 -13.30
C GLY A 33 13.43 -11.28 -14.68
N ALA A 34 12.98 -10.02 -14.77
CA ALA A 34 12.78 -9.32 -16.05
C ALA A 34 14.05 -8.63 -16.60
N PHE A 35 15.12 -8.54 -15.79
CA PHE A 35 16.42 -7.97 -16.18
C PHE A 35 17.50 -9.06 -16.21
N GLY A 36 17.33 -10.08 -17.05
CA GLY A 36 18.34 -11.10 -17.36
C GLY A 36 19.58 -10.58 -18.12
N VAL A 37 19.96 -9.31 -17.95
CA VAL A 37 21.14 -8.69 -18.57
C VAL A 37 21.79 -7.75 -17.56
N GLY A 38 22.99 -8.14 -17.08
CA GLY A 38 24.02 -7.22 -16.62
C GLY A 38 23.83 -6.61 -15.22
N VAL A 39 24.62 -7.12 -14.29
CA VAL A 39 25.11 -6.34 -13.15
C VAL A 39 25.95 -5.18 -13.70
N ALA A 40 25.34 -4.02 -13.99
CA ALA A 40 26.05 -2.76 -14.20
C ALA A 40 25.09 -1.56 -14.20
N GLY A 41 24.86 -0.99 -13.01
CA GLY A 41 24.38 0.40 -12.85
C GLY A 41 22.93 0.55 -12.42
N GLY A 42 22.71 0.88 -11.14
CA GLY A 42 21.49 1.60 -10.72
C GLY A 42 20.73 1.12 -9.49
N THR A 43 21.30 0.33 -8.58
CA THR A 43 20.60 -0.10 -7.33
C THR A 43 20.43 1.01 -6.27
N SER A 44 20.67 2.29 -6.59
CA SER A 44 20.55 3.42 -5.66
C SER A 44 19.20 4.14 -5.69
N GLY A 45 18.37 3.94 -6.73
CA GLY A 45 17.05 4.58 -6.86
C GLY A 45 15.89 3.75 -6.29
N GLY A 46 15.97 2.42 -6.39
CA GLY A 46 14.95 1.50 -5.88
C GLY A 46 14.75 1.62 -4.37
N SER A 47 15.83 1.68 -3.60
CA SER A 47 15.76 1.72 -2.13
C SER A 47 15.01 2.95 -1.60
N LEU A 48 15.15 4.13 -2.22
CA LEU A 48 14.40 5.32 -1.80
C LEU A 48 12.91 5.18 -2.15
N MET A 49 12.60 4.70 -3.35
CA MET A 49 11.21 4.51 -3.78
C MET A 49 10.51 3.43 -2.94
N GLU A 50 11.19 2.35 -2.58
CA GLU A 50 10.72 1.29 -1.69
C GLU A 50 10.37 1.82 -0.30
N LYS A 51 11.26 2.63 0.29
CA LYS A 51 11.04 3.24 1.61
C LYS A 51 9.87 4.21 1.61
N ASN A 52 9.61 4.88 0.48
CA ASN A 52 8.46 5.75 0.34
C ASN A 52 7.17 4.94 0.21
N LEU A 53 7.14 3.88 -0.60
CA LEU A 53 5.98 3.01 -0.74
C LEU A 53 5.55 2.38 0.59
N ASP A 54 6.51 1.87 1.36
CA ASP A 54 6.24 1.26 2.68
C ASP A 54 5.64 2.29 3.65
N ARG A 55 6.17 3.53 3.65
CA ARG A 55 5.64 4.62 4.47
C ARG A 55 4.20 4.99 4.10
N TRP A 56 3.86 5.03 2.81
CA TRP A 56 2.49 5.29 2.36
C TRP A 56 1.55 4.14 2.74
N THR A 57 1.96 2.88 2.60
CA THR A 57 1.16 1.72 3.01
C THR A 57 0.88 1.75 4.51
N ILE A 58 1.88 2.03 5.34
CA ILE A 58 1.70 2.13 6.80
C ILE A 58 0.70 3.22 7.17
N ILE A 59 0.78 4.41 6.55
CA ILE A 59 -0.16 5.51 6.80
C ILE A 59 -1.59 5.09 6.43
N PHE A 60 -1.79 4.51 5.25
CA PHE A 60 -3.10 4.06 4.80
C PHE A 60 -3.66 2.91 5.65
N ALA A 61 -2.81 1.98 6.08
CA ALA A 61 -3.21 0.86 6.94
C ALA A 61 -3.67 1.36 8.33
N VAL A 62 -2.94 2.31 8.92
CA VAL A 62 -3.32 2.92 10.20
C VAL A 62 -4.64 3.69 10.08
N LEU A 63 -4.83 4.47 9.00
CA LEU A 63 -6.08 5.17 8.74
C LEU A 63 -7.27 4.20 8.55
N PHE A 64 -7.05 3.10 7.84
CA PHE A 64 -8.06 2.06 7.66
C PHE A 64 -8.48 1.43 8.99
N VAL A 65 -7.53 1.05 9.85
CA VAL A 65 -7.82 0.49 11.18
C VAL A 65 -8.52 1.51 12.08
N ALA A 66 -8.07 2.77 12.07
CA ALA A 66 -8.72 3.85 12.83
C ALA A 66 -10.18 4.06 12.39
N ASN A 67 -10.44 4.08 11.08
CA ASN A 67 -11.80 4.23 10.54
C ASN A 67 -12.67 2.98 10.82
N THR A 68 -12.07 1.79 10.83
CA THR A 68 -12.73 0.54 11.26
C THR A 68 -13.19 0.63 12.73
N MET A 69 -12.30 1.10 13.61
CA MET A 69 -12.59 1.26 15.04
C MET A 69 -13.65 2.34 15.28
N ALA A 70 -13.63 3.44 14.52
CA ALA A 70 -14.65 4.48 14.61
C ALA A 70 -16.06 3.96 14.22
N ILE A 71 -16.15 3.13 13.16
CA ILE A 71 -17.40 2.47 12.78
C ILE A 71 -17.85 1.47 13.83
N LEU A 72 -16.93 0.70 14.43
CA LEU A 72 -17.26 -0.30 15.44
C LEU A 72 -17.72 0.33 16.76
N LEU A 73 -17.22 1.51 17.10
CA LEU A 73 -17.58 2.25 18.31
C LEU A 73 -18.89 3.04 18.18
N THR A 74 -19.38 3.25 16.95
CA THR A 74 -20.59 4.05 16.63
C THR A 74 -21.80 3.19 16.32
#